data_AF-A0AAW8H9Q5-F1
#
_entry.id   AF-A0AAW8H9Q5-F1
#
_cell.length_a   1.000
_cell.length_b   1.000
_cell.length_c   1.000
_cell.angle_alpha   90.00
_cell.angle_beta   90.00
_cell.angle_gamma   90.00
#
_symmetry.space_group_name_H-M   'P 1'
#
loop_
_entity.id
_entity.type
_entity.pdbx_description
1 polymer ?
#
loop_
_entity_poly.entity_id
_entity_poly.type
_entity_poly.pdbx_seq_one_letter_code
_entity_poly.pdbx_strand_id
1 'polypeptide(L)'
;MSAPQSNPVITDVFVEGARKGWSIATSSTLPNVVMAFIIIKALEITGALKGLGMIFAPLMGLFGLPGEAAAVLIGGWMSMGGGIGVAIGLFDKGIISGEHLAILAPAIYLMGSQVQYLGRILGVIGTRAKRIPLMIAISVINAFLAMLLMRIIL
;
A
#
# COMPACT_ATOMS: atom_id res chain seq x y z
N MET A 1 -16.27 29.72 29.76
CA MET A 1 -14.87 29.93 30.18
C MET A 1 -13.97 29.33 29.12
N SER A 2 -13.41 30.16 28.24
CA SER A 2 -12.48 29.72 27.21
C SER A 2 -11.12 29.48 27.89
N ALA A 3 -10.65 28.24 27.92
CA ALA A 3 -9.31 27.95 28.42
C ALA A 3 -8.26 28.67 27.55
N PRO A 4 -7.18 29.21 28.13
CA PRO A 4 -6.11 29.80 27.34
C PRO A 4 -5.42 28.67 26.59
N GLN A 5 -5.57 28.66 25.27
CA GLN A 5 -4.88 27.74 24.39
C GLN A 5 -3.42 28.20 24.29
N SER A 6 -2.61 27.81 25.27
CA SER A 6 -1.16 27.92 25.15
C SER A 6 -0.76 27.07 23.95
N ASN A 7 -0.20 27.70 22.92
CA ASN A 7 0.35 26.96 21.78
C ASN A 7 1.26 25.86 22.33
N PRO A 8 1.00 24.57 22.02
CA PRO A 8 1.78 23.48 22.55
C PRO A 8 3.24 23.67 22.18
N VAL A 9 4.13 23.39 23.12
CA VAL A 9 5.58 23.50 22.87
C VAL A 9 5.94 22.45 21.81
N ILE A 10 6.91 22.75 20.93
CA ILE A 10 7.32 21.85 19.84
C ILE A 10 7.61 20.42 20.36
N THR A 11 8.15 20.31 21.58
CA THR A 11 8.40 19.05 22.26
C THR A 11 7.13 18.26 22.58
N ASP A 12 6.05 18.92 22.98
CA ASP A 12 4.77 18.27 23.28
C ASP A 12 4.14 17.71 22.02
N VAL A 13 4.17 18.49 20.93
CA VAL A 13 3.71 18.05 19.60
C VAL A 13 4.52 16.84 19.12
N PHE A 14 5.84 16.85 19.31
CA PHE A 14 6.72 15.74 18.97
C PHE A 14 6.38 14.48 19.77
N VAL A 15 6.27 14.58 21.11
CA VAL A 15 5.96 13.44 21.98
C VAL A 15 4.58 12.87 21.68
N GLU A 16 3.59 13.73 21.45
CA GLU A 16 2.25 13.30 21.07
C GLU A 16 2.25 12.58 19.71
N GLY A 17 2.99 13.13 18.74
CA GLY A 17 3.21 12.49 17.44
C GLY A 17 3.86 11.11 17.58
N ALA A 18 4.90 10.98 18.41
CA ALA A 18 5.58 9.72 18.67
C ALA A 18 4.65 8.68 19.33
N ARG A 19 3.83 9.09 20.31
CA ARG A 19 2.84 8.20 20.94
C ARG A 19 1.77 7.73 19.95
N LYS A 20 1.26 8.64 19.11
CA LYS A 20 0.31 8.28 18.04
C LYS A 20 0.95 7.32 17.04
N GLY A 21 2.17 7.60 16.60
CA GLY A 21 2.93 6.73 15.71
C GLY A 21 3.13 5.33 16.28
N TRP A 22 3.55 5.23 17.55
CA TRP A 22 3.70 3.95 18.25
C TRP A 22 2.39 3.17 18.35
N SER A 23 1.29 3.86 18.68
CA SER A 23 -0.03 3.24 18.74
C SER A 23 -0.45 2.68 17.37
N ILE A 24 -0.28 3.45 16.29
CA ILE A 24 -0.58 2.98 14.92
C ILE A 24 0.30 1.78 14.55
N ALA A 25 1.59 1.84 14.85
CA ALA A 25 2.54 0.77 14.54
C ALA A 25 2.14 -0.56 15.21
N THR A 26 1.82 -0.52 16.49
CA THR A 26 1.53 -1.71 17.31
C THR A 26 0.11 -2.24 17.15
N SER A 27 -0.88 -1.36 17.01
CA SER A 27 -2.29 -1.75 16.92
C SER A 27 -2.77 -2.04 15.49
N SER A 28 -2.06 -1.56 14.47
CA SER A 28 -2.50 -1.68 13.07
C SER A 28 -1.41 -2.22 12.14
N THR A 29 -0.27 -1.53 12.02
CA THR A 29 0.75 -1.89 11.01
C THR A 29 1.31 -3.28 11.24
N LEU A 30 1.77 -3.57 12.47
CA LEU A 30 2.41 -4.84 12.80
C LEU A 30 1.44 -6.03 12.62
N PRO A 31 0.21 -6.05 13.17
CA PRO A 31 -0.73 -7.14 12.93
C PRO A 31 -1.06 -7.38 11.45
N ASN A 32 -1.23 -6.30 10.68
CA ASN A 32 -1.52 -6.41 9.24
C ASN A 32 -0.34 -7.02 8.47
N VAL A 33 0.90 -6.63 8.81
CA VAL A 33 2.10 -7.22 8.21
C VAL A 33 2.18 -8.70 8.55
N VAL A 34 2.02 -9.09 9.83
CA VAL A 34 2.04 -10.51 10.24
C VAL A 34 0.96 -11.32 9.51
N MET A 35 -0.27 -10.79 9.40
CA MET A 35 -1.33 -11.45 8.63
C MET A 35 -0.94 -11.62 7.16
N ALA A 36 -0.37 -10.59 6.53
CA ALA A 36 0.08 -10.66 5.14
C ALA A 36 1.17 -11.72 4.94
N PHE A 37 2.12 -11.85 5.87
CA PHE A 37 3.11 -12.93 5.86
C PHE A 37 2.47 -14.32 5.85
N ILE A 38 1.48 -14.55 6.72
CA ILE A 38 0.76 -15.82 6.80
C ILE A 38 0.03 -16.09 5.48
N ILE A 39 -0.67 -15.10 4.93
CA ILE A 39 -1.38 -15.22 3.65
C ILE A 39 -0.41 -15.53 2.51
N ILE A 40 0.68 -14.77 2.39
CA ILE A 40 1.68 -14.98 1.34
C ILE A 40 2.34 -16.34 1.51
N LYS A 41 2.54 -16.84 2.74
CA LYS A 41 3.00 -18.21 2.98
C LYS A 41 1.99 -19.27 2.54
N ALA A 42 0.71 -19.09 2.83
CA ALA A 42 -0.34 -19.98 2.36
C ALA A 42 -0.43 -20.00 0.81
N LEU A 43 -0.38 -18.84 0.16
CA LEU A 43 -0.42 -18.72 -1.31
C LEU A 43 0.80 -19.35 -1.98
N GLU A 44 1.97 -19.25 -1.36
CA GLU A 44 3.18 -19.92 -1.84
C GLU A 44 3.06 -21.44 -1.73
N ILE A 45 2.66 -21.97 -0.56
CA ILE A 45 2.55 -23.41 -0.32
C ILE A 45 1.50 -24.04 -1.25
N THR A 46 0.40 -23.34 -1.51
CA THR A 46 -0.65 -23.80 -2.44
C THR A 46 -0.29 -23.63 -3.92
N GLY A 47 0.80 -22.92 -4.24
CA GLY A 47 1.19 -22.59 -5.61
C GLY A 47 0.35 -21.48 -6.27
N ALA A 48 -0.66 -20.96 -5.57
CA ALA A 48 -1.52 -19.88 -6.06
C ALA A 48 -0.72 -18.60 -6.35
N LEU A 49 0.31 -18.31 -5.56
CA LEU A 49 1.19 -17.16 -5.78
C LEU A 49 1.92 -17.24 -7.13
N LYS A 50 2.41 -18.44 -7.49
CA LYS A 50 3.04 -18.69 -8.79
C LYS A 50 2.05 -18.58 -9.94
N GLY A 51 0.80 -19.03 -9.73
CA GLY A 51 -0.30 -18.85 -10.68
C GLY A 51 -0.59 -17.38 -10.96
N LEU A 52 -0.74 -16.56 -9.92
CA LEU A 52 -0.85 -15.11 -10.04
C LEU A 52 0.37 -14.52 -10.75
N GLY A 53 1.57 -14.98 -10.40
CA GLY A 53 2.82 -14.57 -11.03
C GLY A 53 2.81 -14.77 -12.54
N MET A 54 2.42 -15.96 -13.02
CA MET A 54 2.36 -16.24 -14.46
C MET A 54 1.35 -15.38 -15.21
N ILE A 55 0.19 -15.10 -14.61
CA ILE A 55 -0.87 -14.28 -15.23
C ILE A 55 -0.42 -12.82 -15.35
N PHE A 56 0.21 -12.28 -14.30
CA PHE A 56 0.59 -10.87 -14.26
C PHE A 56 2.02 -10.60 -14.76
N ALA A 57 2.83 -11.63 -15.03
CA ALA A 57 4.19 -11.49 -15.54
C ALA A 57 4.33 -10.57 -16.76
N PRO A 58 3.47 -10.63 -17.79
CA PRO A 58 3.60 -9.73 -18.94
C PRO A 58 3.46 -8.25 -18.57
N LEU A 59 2.54 -7.93 -17.65
CA LEU A 59 2.30 -6.56 -17.19
C LEU A 59 3.42 -6.10 -16.26
N MET A 60 3.78 -6.91 -15.26
CA MET A 60 4.81 -6.57 -14.29
C MET A 60 6.20 -6.48 -14.93
N GLY A 61 6.47 -7.27 -15.97
CA GLY A 61 7.70 -7.18 -16.76
C GLY A 61 7.91 -5.82 -17.44
N LEU A 62 6.84 -5.08 -17.74
CA LEU A 62 6.93 -3.68 -18.22
C LEU A 62 7.51 -2.72 -17.17
N PHE A 63 7.58 -3.14 -15.91
CA PHE A 63 8.14 -2.39 -14.80
C PHE A 63 9.43 -3.02 -14.26
N GLY A 64 9.94 -4.07 -14.90
CA GLY A 64 11.11 -4.81 -14.39
C GLY A 64 10.79 -5.63 -13.13
N LEU A 65 9.50 -5.86 -12.86
CA LEU A 65 9.04 -6.54 -11.66
C LEU A 65 8.67 -8.01 -11.97
N PRO A 66 8.90 -8.93 -11.02
CA PRO A 66 8.39 -10.29 -11.13
C PRO A 66 6.86 -10.27 -11.06
N GLY A 67 6.20 -11.26 -11.68
CA GLY A 67 4.75 -11.30 -11.76
C GLY A 67 4.06 -11.35 -10.38
N GLU A 68 4.69 -12.00 -9.40
CA GLU A 68 4.23 -12.13 -8.03
C GLU A 68 4.08 -10.77 -7.33
N ALA A 69 4.83 -9.74 -7.77
CA ALA A 69 4.71 -8.39 -7.27
C ALA A 69 3.32 -7.77 -7.53
N ALA A 70 2.51 -8.33 -8.43
CA ALA A 70 1.12 -7.91 -8.61
C ALA A 70 0.28 -8.08 -7.32
N ALA A 71 0.64 -9.06 -6.47
CA ALA A 71 0.00 -9.23 -5.17
C ALA A 71 0.18 -8.00 -4.26
N VAL A 72 1.30 -7.27 -4.39
CA VAL A 72 1.56 -6.02 -3.67
C VAL A 72 0.59 -4.93 -4.11
N LEU A 73 0.36 -4.78 -5.41
CA LEU A 73 -0.56 -3.78 -5.96
C LEU A 73 -2.02 -4.10 -5.59
N ILE A 74 -2.42 -5.37 -5.66
CA ILE A 74 -3.75 -5.83 -5.24
C ILE A 74 -3.94 -5.59 -3.74
N GLY A 75 -2.96 -5.97 -2.92
CA GLY A 75 -2.97 -5.73 -1.48
C GLY A 75 -3.04 -4.25 -1.14
N GLY A 76 -2.25 -3.41 -1.82
CA GLY A 76 -2.23 -1.96 -1.69
C GLY A 76 -3.58 -1.33 -2.03
N TRP A 77 -4.20 -1.76 -3.13
CA TRP A 77 -5.50 -1.28 -3.58
C TRP A 77 -6.60 -1.50 -2.53
N MET A 78 -6.56 -2.65 -1.86
CA MET A 78 -7.44 -2.96 -0.73
C MET A 78 -7.08 -2.16 0.52
N SER A 79 -5.78 -2.04 0.82
CA SER A 79 -5.26 -1.32 1.99
C SER A 79 -3.78 -1.01 1.82
N MET A 80 -3.37 0.22 2.12
CA MET A 80 -1.96 0.62 2.14
C MET A 80 -1.11 -0.30 3.04
N GLY A 81 -1.59 -0.63 4.24
CA GLY A 81 -0.90 -1.55 5.15
C GLY A 81 -0.83 -2.99 4.62
N GLY A 82 -1.85 -3.42 3.85
CA GLY A 82 -1.85 -4.72 3.19
C GLY A 82 -0.79 -4.79 2.08
N GLY A 83 -0.67 -3.74 1.27
CA GLY A 83 0.37 -3.63 0.24
C GLY A 83 1.77 -3.72 0.84
N ILE A 84 2.05 -2.98 1.91
CA ILE A 84 3.34 -3.04 2.62
C ILE A 84 3.58 -4.45 3.19
N GLY A 85 2.60 -5.03 3.86
CA GLY A 85 2.72 -6.38 4.43
C GLY A 85 3.05 -7.43 3.38
N VAL A 86 2.39 -7.37 2.21
CA VAL A 86 2.68 -8.27 1.09
C VAL A 86 4.07 -8.01 0.51
N ALA A 87 4.46 -6.74 0.33
CA ALA A 87 5.78 -6.38 -0.19
C ALA A 87 6.91 -6.92 0.69
N ILE A 88 6.82 -6.68 2.01
CA ILE A 88 7.80 -7.20 2.96
C ILE A 88 7.77 -8.74 3.00
N GLY A 89 6.59 -9.35 2.90
CA GLY A 89 6.46 -10.80 2.82
C GLY A 89 7.09 -11.44 1.58
N LEU A 90 7.05 -10.76 0.43
CA LEU A 90 7.74 -11.21 -0.79
C LEU A 90 9.25 -10.94 -0.73
N PHE A 91 9.66 -9.84 -0.10
CA PHE A 91 11.08 -9.49 0.08
C PHE A 91 11.80 -10.49 0.97
N ASP A 92 11.19 -10.85 2.11
CA ASP A 92 11.75 -11.83 3.05
C ASP A 92 11.93 -13.22 2.42
N LYS A 93 11.05 -13.57 1.47
CA LYS A 93 11.17 -14.81 0.67
C LYS A 93 12.18 -14.74 -0.46
N GLY A 94 12.82 -13.59 -0.68
CA GLY A 94 13.73 -13.36 -1.81
C GLY A 94 13.05 -13.35 -3.18
N ILE A 95 11.71 -13.20 -3.25
CA ILE A 95 10.97 -13.12 -4.51
C ILE A 95 11.15 -11.75 -5.14
N ILE A 96 11.21 -10.70 -4.32
CA ILE A 96 11.46 -9.32 -4.77
C ILE A 96 12.72 -8.76 -4.08
N SER A 97 13.46 -7.90 -4.79
CA SER A 97 14.68 -7.24 -4.30
C SER A 97 14.37 -5.87 -3.70
N GLY A 98 15.40 -5.21 -3.14
CA GLY A 98 15.30 -3.83 -2.66
C GLY A 98 14.96 -2.84 -3.78
N GLU A 99 15.45 -3.09 -5.00
CA GLU A 99 15.12 -2.31 -6.19
C GLU A 99 13.63 -2.44 -6.54
N HIS A 100 13.09 -3.66 -6.51
CA HIS A 100 11.67 -3.89 -6.74
C HIS A 100 10.80 -3.17 -5.69
N LEU A 101 11.24 -3.16 -4.42
CA LEU A 101 10.56 -2.40 -3.37
C LEU A 101 10.57 -0.89 -3.66
N ALA A 102 11.69 -0.35 -4.14
CA ALA A 102 11.79 1.07 -4.49
C ALA A 102 10.82 1.44 -5.63
N ILE A 103 10.65 0.57 -6.62
CA ILE A 103 9.67 0.75 -7.70
C ILE A 103 8.23 0.68 -7.16
N LEU A 104 7.93 -0.29 -6.30
CA LEU A 104 6.57 -0.54 -5.79
C LEU A 104 6.12 0.48 -4.74
N ALA A 105 7.05 1.05 -3.95
CA ALA A 105 6.74 1.96 -2.85
C ALA A 105 5.82 3.13 -3.27
N PRO A 106 6.15 3.97 -4.27
CA PRO A 106 5.27 5.07 -4.65
C PRO A 106 3.91 4.58 -5.17
N ALA A 107 3.87 3.43 -5.85
CA ALA A 107 2.61 2.86 -6.34
C ALA A 107 1.66 2.52 -5.18
N ILE A 108 2.15 1.86 -4.14
CA ILE A 108 1.37 1.52 -2.94
C ILE A 108 0.71 2.76 -2.33
N TYR A 109 1.43 3.89 -2.27
CA TYR A 109 0.89 5.13 -1.70
C TYR A 109 -0.05 5.87 -2.65
N LEU A 110 0.19 5.79 -3.96
CA LEU A 110 -0.64 6.48 -4.97
C LEU A 110 -1.98 5.79 -5.22
N MET A 111 -2.06 4.46 -5.17
CA MET A 111 -3.31 3.69 -5.35
C MET A 111 -3.85 3.07 -4.06
N GLY A 112 -3.20 3.33 -2.93
CA GLY A 112 -3.50 2.69 -1.64
C GLY A 112 -4.90 2.96 -1.11
N SER A 113 -5.51 1.95 -0.49
CA SER A 113 -6.75 2.06 0.29
C SER A 113 -7.98 2.60 -0.46
N GLN A 114 -7.97 2.56 -1.80
CA GLN A 114 -9.07 3.10 -2.62
C GLN A 114 -10.41 2.47 -2.23
N VAL A 115 -10.48 1.15 -2.07
CA VAL A 115 -11.70 0.43 -1.68
C VAL A 115 -12.24 0.92 -0.33
N GLN A 116 -11.34 1.18 0.63
CA GLN A 116 -11.74 1.70 1.95
C GLN A 116 -12.26 3.14 1.85
N TYR A 117 -11.63 3.96 1.01
CA TYR A 117 -12.02 5.35 0.82
C TYR A 117 -13.37 5.50 0.10
N LEU A 118 -13.74 4.56 -0.78
CA LEU A 118 -15.07 4.58 -1.42
C LEU A 118 -16.20 4.61 -0.39
N GLY A 119 -16.16 3.69 0.58
CA GLY A 119 -17.21 3.58 1.59
C GLY A 119 -17.11 4.64 2.69
N ARG A 120 -15.89 4.90 3.19
CA ARG A 120 -15.69 5.74 4.39
C ARG A 120 -15.62 7.24 4.10
N ILE A 121 -15.20 7.61 2.89
CA ILE A 121 -14.96 9.02 2.53
C ILE A 121 -15.94 9.42 1.43
N LEU A 122 -15.87 8.79 0.25
CA LEU A 122 -16.64 9.23 -0.92
C LEU A 122 -18.15 9.05 -0.72
N GLY A 123 -18.57 8.00 -0.02
CA GLY A 123 -19.96 7.78 0.39
C GLY A 123 -20.48 8.85 1.34
N VAL A 124 -19.68 9.24 2.35
CA VAL A 124 -20.06 10.24 3.36
C VAL A 124 -20.13 11.64 2.77
N ILE A 125 -19.20 11.98 1.87
CA ILE A 125 -19.14 13.29 1.19
C ILE A 125 -20.25 13.45 0.14
N GLY A 126 -21.00 12.38 -0.19
CA GLY A 126 -22.06 12.43 -1.20
C GLY A 126 -21.51 12.57 -2.62
N THR A 127 -20.33 11.99 -2.87
CA THR A 127 -19.67 12.07 -4.18
C THR A 127 -20.56 11.41 -5.24
N ARG A 128 -20.83 12.11 -6.35
CA ARG A 128 -21.62 11.53 -7.46
C ARG A 128 -21.00 10.21 -7.91
N ALA A 129 -21.76 9.11 -7.83
CA ALA A 129 -21.28 7.77 -8.15
C ALA A 129 -20.64 7.65 -9.54
N LYS A 130 -21.11 8.43 -10.52
CA LYS A 130 -20.54 8.50 -11.88
C LYS A 130 -19.07 8.95 -11.93
N ARG A 131 -18.59 9.70 -10.93
CA ARG A 131 -17.21 10.22 -10.85
C ARG A 131 -16.27 9.29 -10.10
N ILE A 132 -16.80 8.36 -9.31
CA ILE A 132 -15.98 7.45 -8.48
C ILE A 132 -15.04 6.59 -9.35
N PRO A 133 -15.50 5.93 -10.44
CA PRO A 133 -14.61 5.14 -11.29
C PRO A 133 -13.48 5.97 -11.90
N LEU A 134 -13.75 7.23 -12.25
CA LEU A 134 -12.75 8.15 -12.80
C LEU A 134 -11.66 8.48 -11.78
N MET A 135 -12.04 8.75 -10.52
CA MET A 135 -11.08 9.03 -9.45
C MET A 135 -10.18 7.82 -9.17
N ILE A 136 -10.76 6.62 -9.14
CA ILE A 136 -10.02 5.37 -9.00
C ILE A 136 -9.03 5.23 -10.15
N ALA A 137 -9.50 5.34 -11.39
CA ALA A 137 -8.68 5.17 -12.58
C ALA A 137 -7.48 6.13 -12.62
N ILE A 138 -7.69 7.42 -12.32
CA ILE A 138 -6.61 8.42 -12.28
C ILE A 138 -5.51 8.00 -11.29
N SER A 139 -5.89 7.58 -10.09
CA SER A 139 -4.92 7.19 -9.06
C SER A 139 -4.20 5.88 -9.39
N VAL A 140 -4.88 4.91 -10.02
CA VAL A 140 -4.24 3.69 -10.54
C VAL A 140 -3.25 4.01 -11.67
N ILE A 141 -3.64 4.86 -12.63
CA ILE A 141 -2.76 5.30 -13.73
C ILE A 141 -1.53 5.99 -13.16
N ASN A 142 -1.69 6.90 -12.19
CA ASN A 142 -0.57 7.57 -11.54
C ASN A 142 0.38 6.58 -10.84
N ALA A 143 -0.15 5.53 -10.22
CA ALA A 143 0.69 4.49 -9.62
C ALA A 143 1.54 3.76 -10.66
N PHE A 144 0.96 3.38 -11.81
CA PHE A 144 1.72 2.76 -12.90
C PHE A 144 2.74 3.72 -13.53
N LEU A 145 2.39 4.98 -13.72
CA LEU A 145 3.33 6.01 -14.20
C LEU A 145 4.50 6.21 -13.22
N ALA A 146 4.23 6.20 -11.92
CA ALA A 146 5.27 6.30 -10.90
C ALA A 146 6.19 5.07 -10.92
N MET A 147 5.66 3.85 -11.09
CA MET A 147 6.51 2.66 -11.25
C MET A 147 7.39 2.76 -12.50
N LEU A 148 6.83 3.24 -13.62
CA LEU A 148 7.60 3.44 -14.84
C LEU A 148 8.72 4.45 -14.63
N LEU A 149 8.42 5.56 -13.95
CA LEU A 149 9.41 6.58 -13.62
C LEU A 149 10.52 6.01 -12.73
N MET A 150 10.17 5.26 -11.68
CA MET A 150 11.15 4.62 -10.81
C MET A 150 12.04 3.64 -11.58
N ARG A 151 11.46 2.86 -12.50
CA ARG A 151 12.24 1.96 -13.37
C ARG A 151 13.24 2.71 -14.26
N ILE A 152 12.91 3.91 -14.72
CA ILE A 152 13.80 4.70 -15.59
C ILE A 152 14.95 5.32 -14.78
N ILE A 153 14.71 5.64 -13.51
CA ILE A 153 15.67 6.33 -12.64
C ILE A 153 16.68 5.36 -12.01
N LEU A 154 16.24 4.15 -11.66
CA LEU A 154 17.06 3.09 -11.04
C LEU A 154 17.82 2.28 -12.10
#